data_AF-A0A7C2SFW1-F1
#
_entry.id   AF-A0A7C2SFW1-F1
#
_cell.length_a   1.000
_cell.length_b   1.000
_cell.length_c   1.000
_cell.angle_alpha   90.00
_cell.angle_beta   90.00
_cell.angle_gamma   90.00
#
_symmetry.space_group_name_H-M   'P 1'
#
loop_
_entity.id
_entity.type
_entity.pdbx_description
1 polymer ?
#
loop_
_entity_poly.entity_id
_entity_poly.type
_entity_poly.pdbx_seq_one_letter_code
_entity_poly.pdbx_strand_id
1 'polypeptide(L)'
;MVMKVTVSNHVDSSMWRLLRSEWFWFCSNPRCSIVYYNNDLGVYFLKDEVRTRVFHKESPGDRPVCYCLSVTESLIRDEIMVKKCCDSLEDIQRFTKAGTGRWCPITNPSGKCCREYLADLIHSILSERPGEPVERRLEELGRSFRLEIPSTPARGGAILLIEGMSCEGCAVAVRTALESLGIQVKGVDWKSGLAEILDMRGYNIEKIKETIEGIGYRVSRIVSG
;
A
#
# COMPACT_ATOMS: atom_id res chain seq x y z
N MET A 1 16.97 21.55 22.38
CA MET A 1 17.69 22.82 22.22
C MET A 1 17.45 23.35 20.81
N VAL A 2 17.34 24.67 20.66
CA VAL A 2 17.20 25.41 19.39
C VAL A 2 18.05 26.67 19.46
N MET A 3 18.59 27.12 18.33
CA MET A 3 19.45 28.30 18.27
C MET A 3 18.63 29.58 18.32
N LYS A 4 19.23 30.67 18.83
CA LYS A 4 18.63 32.01 18.86
C LYS A 4 18.09 32.45 17.50
N VAL A 5 18.82 32.14 16.41
CA VAL A 5 18.41 32.47 15.03
C VAL A 5 17.08 31.81 14.64
N THR A 6 16.82 30.60 15.12
CA THR A 6 15.53 29.92 14.92
C THR A 6 14.43 30.70 15.64
N VAL A 7 14.63 30.98 16.93
CA VAL A 7 13.64 31.68 17.76
C VAL A 7 13.33 33.06 17.19
N SER A 8 14.35 33.86 16.87
CA SER A 8 14.17 35.22 16.32
C SER A 8 13.43 35.23 14.99
N ASN A 9 13.52 34.16 14.19
CA ASN A 9 12.78 34.06 12.93
C ASN A 9 11.30 33.70 13.13
N HIS A 10 10.91 33.21 14.31
CA HIS A 10 9.55 32.74 14.59
C HIS A 10 8.80 33.60 15.61
N VAL A 11 9.46 34.49 16.34
CA VAL A 11 8.81 35.46 17.25
C VAL A 11 8.78 36.85 16.63
N ASP A 12 7.89 37.70 17.13
CA ASP A 12 7.86 39.12 16.73
C ASP A 12 9.15 39.85 17.11
N SER A 13 9.56 40.80 16.25
CA SER A 13 10.79 41.58 16.44
C SER A 13 10.81 42.41 17.73
N SER A 14 9.64 42.84 18.23
CA SER A 14 9.50 43.54 19.52
C SER A 14 9.97 42.70 20.71
N MET A 15 10.01 41.37 20.57
CA MET A 15 10.45 40.45 21.61
C MET A 15 11.93 40.08 21.54
N TRP A 16 12.68 40.54 20.52
CA TRP A 16 14.10 40.17 20.36
C TRP A 16 14.97 40.61 21.54
N ARG A 17 14.57 41.63 22.30
CA ARG A 17 15.23 42.04 23.55
C ARG A 17 15.28 40.92 24.61
N LEU A 18 14.37 39.94 24.53
CA LEU A 18 14.31 38.79 25.45
C LEU A 18 15.29 37.68 25.04
N LEU A 19 15.86 37.73 23.83
CA LEU A 19 16.76 36.73 23.27
C LEU A 19 18.22 36.92 23.75
N ARG A 20 18.42 36.87 25.07
CA ARG A 20 19.72 37.08 25.73
C ARG A 20 20.65 35.86 25.73
N SER A 21 20.13 34.68 25.40
CA SER A 21 20.90 33.43 25.24
C SER A 21 21.07 33.09 23.77
N GLU A 22 22.17 32.43 23.42
CA GLU A 22 22.41 31.88 22.07
C GLU A 22 21.54 30.65 21.75
N TRP A 23 20.91 30.07 22.77
CA TRP A 23 20.03 28.91 22.61
C TRP A 23 18.86 28.91 23.60
N PHE A 24 17.79 28.23 23.18
CA PHE A 24 16.55 28.02 23.90
C PHE A 24 16.17 26.53 23.84
N TRP A 25 15.13 26.13 24.56
CA TRP A 25 14.49 24.84 24.40
C TRP A 25 13.22 24.97 23.57
N PHE A 26 12.88 23.91 22.85
CA PHE A 26 11.63 23.80 22.09
C PHE A 26 10.76 22.74 22.75
N CYS A 27 9.50 23.06 23.03
CA CYS A 27 8.54 22.12 23.58
C CYS A 27 7.72 21.50 22.45
N SER A 28 7.90 20.20 22.20
CA SER A 28 7.13 19.44 21.21
C SER A 28 5.80 18.89 21.72
N ASN A 29 5.48 19.04 23.02
CA ASN A 29 4.24 18.50 23.58
C ASN A 29 3.02 19.23 23.00
N PRO A 30 2.08 18.55 22.33
CA PRO A 30 0.92 19.17 21.69
C PRO A 30 -0.04 19.87 22.66
N ARG A 31 -0.07 19.45 23.93
CA ARG A 31 -0.97 20.02 24.95
C ARG A 31 -0.36 21.18 25.74
N CYS A 32 0.90 21.52 25.48
CA CYS A 32 1.59 22.62 26.14
C CYS A 32 1.57 23.86 25.23
N SER A 33 1.11 25.00 25.73
CA SER A 33 1.07 26.26 24.96
C SER A 33 2.47 26.87 24.73
N ILE A 34 3.45 26.55 25.57
CA ILE A 34 4.84 27.00 25.41
C ILE A 34 5.43 26.36 24.14
N VAL A 35 6.05 27.20 23.29
CA VAL A 35 6.83 26.77 22.12
C VAL A 35 8.32 26.82 22.42
N TYR A 36 8.80 27.97 22.90
CA TYR A 36 10.20 28.15 23.27
C TYR A 36 10.32 28.54 24.73
N TYR A 37 11.39 28.08 25.39
CA TYR A 37 11.66 28.47 26.77
C TYR A 37 13.16 28.48 27.09
N ASN A 38 13.53 29.28 28.08
CA ASN A 38 14.82 29.24 28.74
C ASN A 38 14.59 29.48 30.24
N ASN A 39 14.76 28.43 31.04
CA ASN A 39 14.47 28.46 32.47
C ASN A 39 15.46 29.35 33.22
N ASP A 40 16.73 29.37 32.82
CA ASP A 40 17.78 30.18 33.46
C ASP A 40 17.51 31.68 33.32
N LEU A 41 16.92 32.08 32.18
CA LEU A 41 16.52 33.46 31.91
C LEU A 41 15.08 33.78 32.34
N GLY A 42 14.29 32.78 32.73
CA GLY A 42 12.86 32.93 33.03
C GLY A 42 12.01 33.38 31.83
N VAL A 43 12.41 33.02 30.61
CA VAL A 43 11.73 33.46 29.37
C VAL A 43 10.96 32.30 28.75
N TYR A 44 9.71 32.55 28.39
CA TYR A 44 8.81 31.58 27.77
C TYR A 44 8.07 32.28 26.63
N PHE A 45 8.00 31.63 25.47
CA PHE A 45 7.25 32.09 24.31
C PHE A 45 6.11 31.13 24.05
N LEU A 46 4.89 31.63 24.11
CA LEU A 46 3.66 30.88 23.91
C LEU A 46 3.30 30.76 22.42
N LYS A 47 2.38 29.85 22.11
CA LYS A 47 1.93 29.56 20.75
C LYS A 47 1.42 30.80 20.01
N ASP A 48 0.72 31.70 20.70
CA ASP A 48 0.17 32.96 20.18
C ASP A 48 1.22 34.07 20.01
N GLU A 49 2.35 33.99 20.71
CA GLU A 49 3.51 34.89 20.53
C GLU A 49 4.44 34.43 19.39
N VAL A 50 4.30 33.18 18.94
CA VAL A 50 5.05 32.62 17.81
C VAL A 50 4.25 32.82 16.52
N ARG A 51 4.77 33.66 15.62
CA ARG A 51 4.08 34.03 14.36
C ARG A 51 3.90 32.86 13.38
N THR A 52 4.66 31.80 13.55
CA THR A 52 4.64 30.63 12.67
C THR A 52 3.79 29.52 13.29
N ARG A 53 2.81 29.00 12.54
CA ARG A 53 2.05 27.82 12.94
C ARG A 53 3.00 26.64 13.19
N VAL A 54 2.93 26.03 14.37
CA VAL A 54 3.87 24.96 14.76
C VAL A 54 3.20 23.60 14.63
N PHE A 55 3.68 22.74 13.73
CA PHE A 55 3.23 21.36 13.48
C PHE A 55 2.73 20.64 14.75
N HIS A 56 3.59 20.58 15.77
CA HIS A 56 3.34 19.88 17.02
C HIS A 56 2.18 20.47 17.84
N LYS A 57 1.82 21.73 17.61
CA LYS A 57 0.82 22.50 18.36
C LYS A 57 -0.48 22.70 17.57
N GLU A 58 -0.55 22.16 16.36
CA GLU A 58 -1.69 22.29 15.46
C GLU A 58 -2.42 20.95 15.35
N SER A 59 -3.75 21.03 15.28
CA SER A 59 -4.60 19.86 14.99
C SER A 59 -4.30 19.29 13.59
N PRO A 60 -4.54 17.98 13.37
CA PRO A 60 -4.50 17.39 12.03
C PRO A 60 -5.38 18.16 11.02
N GLY A 61 -5.00 18.12 9.74
CA GLY A 61 -5.61 18.92 8.68
C GLY A 61 -4.55 19.70 7.91
N ASP A 62 -4.73 21.01 7.74
CA ASP A 62 -3.80 21.87 6.99
C ASP A 62 -2.62 22.40 7.85
N ARG A 63 -2.07 21.58 8.76
CA ARG A 63 -0.92 22.00 9.57
C ARG A 63 0.38 21.91 8.77
N PRO A 64 1.33 22.86 8.95
CA PRO A 64 2.60 22.83 8.23
C PRO A 64 3.47 21.66 8.70
N VAL A 65 4.09 20.96 7.74
CA VAL A 65 4.97 19.80 7.98
C VAL A 65 6.38 20.09 7.49
N CYS A 66 6.58 20.46 6.22
CA CYS A 66 7.90 20.86 5.71
C CYS A 66 7.94 22.36 5.46
N TYR A 67 8.46 23.12 6.41
CA TYR A 67 8.54 24.58 6.34
C TYR A 67 9.44 25.10 5.22
N CYS A 68 10.51 24.38 4.88
CA CYS A 68 11.40 24.77 3.77
C CYS A 68 10.69 24.81 2.43
N LEU A 69 9.67 23.97 2.25
CA LEU A 69 9.03 23.69 0.96
C LEU A 69 7.51 23.87 1.04
N SER A 70 7.02 24.48 2.12
CA SER A 70 5.61 24.76 2.38
C SER A 70 4.68 23.55 2.22
N VAL A 71 5.15 22.35 2.60
CA VAL A 71 4.32 21.13 2.56
C VAL A 71 3.47 21.05 3.83
N THR A 72 2.17 20.84 3.66
CA THR A 72 1.18 20.66 4.72
C THR A 72 0.81 19.18 4.88
N GLU A 73 0.20 18.83 6.02
CA GLU A 73 -0.33 17.48 6.22
C GLU A 73 -1.48 17.16 5.27
N SER A 74 -2.33 18.13 4.91
CA SER A 74 -3.41 17.99 3.93
C SER A 74 -2.88 17.49 2.58
N LEU A 75 -1.80 18.10 2.07
CA LEU A 75 -1.15 17.66 0.83
C LEU A 75 -0.63 16.22 0.94
N ILE A 76 0.04 15.87 2.05
CA ILE A 76 0.54 14.51 2.28
C ILE A 76 -0.64 13.51 2.33
N ARG A 77 -1.73 13.87 3.01
CA ARG A 77 -2.95 13.06 3.07
C ARG A 77 -3.58 12.90 1.69
N ASP A 78 -3.60 13.93 0.86
CA ASP A 78 -4.14 13.83 -0.50
C ASP A 78 -3.35 12.84 -1.36
N GLU A 79 -2.00 12.86 -1.29
CA GLU A 79 -1.16 11.89 -2.02
C GLU A 79 -1.41 10.43 -1.55
N ILE A 80 -1.57 10.21 -0.24
CA ILE A 80 -1.73 8.87 0.34
C ILE A 80 -3.17 8.35 0.21
N MET A 81 -4.16 9.17 0.56
CA MET A 81 -5.54 8.73 0.80
C MET A 81 -6.42 8.90 -0.44
N VAL A 82 -6.23 10.02 -1.16
CA VAL A 82 -7.07 10.39 -2.31
C VAL A 82 -6.47 9.85 -3.59
N LYS A 83 -5.20 10.20 -3.88
CA LYS A 83 -4.49 9.77 -5.09
C LYS A 83 -3.98 8.34 -4.99
N LYS A 84 -3.77 7.83 -3.77
CA LYS A 84 -3.31 6.45 -3.51
C LYS A 84 -2.01 6.09 -4.22
N CYS A 85 -1.14 7.08 -4.46
CA CYS A 85 0.10 6.93 -5.25
C CYS A 85 1.37 6.95 -4.40
N CYS A 86 1.24 7.03 -3.07
CA CYS A 86 2.36 7.10 -2.14
C CYS A 86 2.11 6.15 -0.96
N ASP A 87 3.03 5.20 -0.76
CA ASP A 87 2.96 4.22 0.33
C ASP A 87 4.25 4.20 1.18
N SER A 88 5.18 5.11 0.89
CA SER A 88 6.49 5.18 1.54
C SER A 88 6.95 6.62 1.79
N LEU A 89 7.98 6.76 2.63
CA LEU A 89 8.68 8.02 2.77
C LEU A 89 9.24 8.48 1.42
N GLU A 90 9.92 7.62 0.66
CA GLU A 90 10.49 7.96 -0.64
C GLU A 90 9.46 8.53 -1.61
N ASP A 91 8.25 7.94 -1.69
CA ASP A 91 7.19 8.45 -2.54
C ASP A 91 6.79 9.87 -2.13
N ILE A 92 6.53 10.09 -0.84
CA ILE A 92 6.18 11.41 -0.34
C ILE A 92 7.28 12.43 -0.61
N GLN A 93 8.55 12.06 -0.46
CA GLN A 93 9.65 12.96 -0.82
C GLN A 93 9.70 13.22 -2.32
N ARG A 94 9.41 12.22 -3.15
CA ARG A 94 9.42 12.35 -4.60
C ARG A 94 8.36 13.35 -5.07
N PHE A 95 7.13 13.24 -4.56
CA PHE A 95 5.98 14.04 -4.98
C PHE A 95 5.91 15.41 -4.29
N THR A 96 6.05 15.46 -2.98
CA THR A 96 5.90 16.71 -2.20
C THR A 96 7.22 17.45 -1.99
N LYS A 97 8.36 16.80 -2.24
CA LYS A 97 9.71 17.26 -1.86
C LYS A 97 9.95 17.40 -0.35
N ALA A 98 8.97 17.08 0.51
CA ALA A 98 9.13 17.16 1.96
C ALA A 98 10.40 16.45 2.46
N GLY A 99 11.16 17.12 3.32
CA GLY A 99 12.42 16.60 3.87
C GLY A 99 13.64 16.73 2.95
N THR A 100 13.53 17.34 1.78
CA THR A 100 14.67 17.59 0.87
C THR A 100 15.23 19.02 0.96
N GLY A 101 14.53 19.92 1.67
CA GLY A 101 14.98 21.29 1.93
C GLY A 101 16.19 21.37 2.88
N ARG A 102 16.84 22.54 2.92
CA ARG A 102 18.10 22.76 3.66
C ARG A 102 18.07 23.91 4.68
N TRP A 103 16.99 24.69 4.71
CA TRP A 103 16.84 25.88 5.54
C TRP A 103 16.11 25.63 6.85
N CYS A 104 16.09 24.38 7.32
CA CYS A 104 15.38 23.94 8.52
C CYS A 104 15.76 24.73 9.79
N PRO A 105 17.04 25.11 10.02
CA PRO A 105 17.43 25.91 11.18
C PRO A 105 16.74 27.28 11.27
N ILE A 106 16.23 27.79 10.14
CA ILE A 106 15.58 29.11 10.06
C ILE A 106 14.07 28.94 9.87
N THR A 107 13.64 28.03 9.00
CA THR A 107 12.24 27.92 8.57
C THR A 107 11.39 27.02 9.46
N ASN A 108 11.97 26.01 10.11
CA ASN A 108 11.21 25.11 10.98
C ASN A 108 11.32 25.60 12.44
N PRO A 109 10.20 25.84 13.14
CA PRO A 109 10.20 26.23 14.54
C PRO A 109 11.00 25.32 15.47
N SER A 110 11.14 24.03 15.16
CA SER A 110 11.98 23.13 15.97
C SER A 110 13.49 23.30 15.73
N GLY A 111 13.90 24.12 14.77
CA GLY A 111 15.29 24.27 14.33
C GLY A 111 15.86 23.02 13.63
N LYS A 112 15.06 21.97 13.47
CA LYS A 112 15.46 20.66 12.94
C LYS A 112 14.76 20.34 11.62
N CYS A 113 15.30 19.36 10.89
CA CYS A 113 14.64 18.86 9.69
C CYS A 113 13.26 18.25 10.02
N CYS A 114 12.27 18.43 9.14
CA CYS A 114 10.95 17.80 9.32
C CYS A 114 11.00 16.27 9.27
N ARG A 115 12.11 15.69 8.76
CA ARG A 115 12.35 14.24 8.81
C ARG A 115 12.24 13.65 10.22
N GLU A 116 12.47 14.43 11.27
CA GLU A 116 12.32 14.00 12.68
C GLU A 116 10.90 13.53 13.02
N TYR A 117 9.88 13.99 12.29
CA TYR A 117 8.46 13.64 12.54
C TYR A 117 7.71 13.21 11.27
N LEU A 118 8.35 13.31 10.10
CA LEU A 118 7.69 13.01 8.81
C LEU A 118 7.37 11.52 8.66
N ALA A 119 8.28 10.62 9.03
CA ALA A 119 8.06 9.18 8.90
C ALA A 119 6.89 8.71 9.78
N ASP A 120 6.87 9.14 11.04
CA ASP A 120 5.78 8.81 11.97
C ASP A 120 4.43 9.36 11.50
N LEU A 121 4.42 10.58 10.94
CA LEU A 121 3.21 11.15 10.33
C LEU A 121 2.71 10.30 9.16
N ILE A 122 3.60 9.89 8.25
CA ILE A 122 3.24 9.06 7.10
C ILE A 122 2.69 7.71 7.57
N HIS A 123 3.34 7.07 8.54
CA HIS A 123 2.86 5.82 9.13
C HIS A 123 1.47 5.95 9.76
N SER A 124 1.23 7.04 10.51
CA SER A 124 -0.10 7.35 11.07
C SER A 124 -1.16 7.45 9.96
N ILE A 125 -0.90 8.23 8.91
CA ILE A 125 -1.85 8.41 7.80
C ILE A 125 -2.10 7.08 7.07
N LEU A 126 -1.05 6.29 6.79
CA LEU A 126 -1.19 4.99 6.13
C LEU A 126 -2.00 4.00 6.97
N SER A 127 -1.87 4.02 8.30
CA SER A 127 -2.68 3.16 9.17
C SER A 127 -4.17 3.53 9.19
N GLU A 128 -4.51 4.78 8.84
CA GLU A 128 -5.89 5.23 8.68
C GLU A 128 -6.45 4.91 7.29
N ARG A 129 -5.60 4.54 6.32
CA ARG A 129 -6.02 4.24 4.95
C ARG A 129 -6.95 3.02 4.95
N PRO A 130 -8.19 3.15 4.45
CA PRO A 130 -9.04 1.99 4.28
C PRO A 130 -8.32 1.00 3.37
N GLY A 131 -8.15 -0.23 3.83
CA GLY A 131 -7.69 -1.32 2.98
C GLY A 131 -8.56 -1.39 1.73
N GLU A 132 -7.98 -1.66 0.57
CA GLU A 132 -8.83 -2.04 -0.55
C GLU A 132 -9.63 -3.28 -0.18
N PRO A 133 -10.91 -3.38 -0.59
CA PRO A 133 -11.70 -4.58 -0.36
C PRO A 133 -10.89 -5.79 -0.80
N VAL A 134 -10.81 -6.80 0.06
CA VAL A 134 -10.10 -8.04 -0.25
C VAL A 134 -10.61 -8.62 -1.57
N GLU A 135 -11.90 -8.43 -1.84
CA GLU A 135 -12.58 -8.78 -3.09
C GLU A 135 -11.92 -8.12 -4.31
N ARG A 136 -11.59 -6.82 -4.25
CA ARG A 136 -10.94 -6.12 -5.36
C ARG A 136 -9.51 -6.61 -5.58
N ARG A 137 -8.78 -6.87 -4.48
CA ARG A 137 -7.41 -7.40 -4.55
C ARG A 137 -7.40 -8.83 -5.10
N LEU A 138 -8.37 -9.64 -4.70
CA LEU A 138 -8.61 -10.99 -5.24
C LEU A 138 -9.03 -10.95 -6.71
N GLU A 139 -9.81 -9.95 -7.14
CA GLU A 139 -10.15 -9.76 -8.56
C GLU A 139 -8.92 -9.36 -9.38
N GLU A 140 -8.06 -8.46 -8.89
CA GLU A 140 -6.84 -8.06 -9.57
C GLU A 140 -5.79 -9.18 -9.62
N LEU A 141 -5.59 -9.88 -8.49
CA LEU A 141 -4.79 -11.10 -8.44
C LEU A 141 -5.36 -12.17 -9.38
N GLY A 142 -6.67 -12.37 -9.38
CA GLY A 142 -7.37 -13.31 -10.26
C GLY A 142 -7.31 -12.94 -11.74
N ARG A 143 -7.18 -11.65 -12.09
CA ARG A 143 -6.89 -11.21 -13.47
C ARG A 143 -5.45 -11.51 -13.87
N SER A 144 -4.49 -11.28 -12.98
CA SER A 144 -3.07 -11.62 -13.22
C SER A 144 -2.82 -13.13 -13.24
N PHE A 145 -3.69 -13.92 -12.59
CA PHE A 145 -3.63 -15.39 -12.53
C PHE A 145 -4.72 -16.08 -13.36
N ARG A 146 -5.36 -15.39 -14.30
CA ARG A 146 -6.28 -16.05 -15.25
C ARG A 146 -5.46 -17.06 -16.05
N LEU A 147 -5.50 -18.32 -15.63
CA LEU A 147 -5.45 -19.44 -16.55
C LEU A 147 -6.53 -19.11 -17.59
N GLU A 148 -6.11 -18.83 -18.82
CA GLU A 148 -7.01 -18.73 -19.96
C GLU A 148 -7.66 -20.10 -20.14
N ILE A 149 -8.68 -20.41 -19.34
CA ILE A 149 -9.60 -21.49 -19.62
C ILE A 149 -10.34 -21.03 -20.87
N PRO A 150 -10.19 -21.70 -22.03
CA PRO A 150 -10.90 -21.32 -23.24
C PRO A 150 -12.38 -21.15 -22.90
N SER A 151 -12.92 -19.95 -23.17
CA SER A 151 -14.23 -19.51 -22.68
C SER A 151 -15.41 -20.32 -23.23
N THR A 152 -15.17 -21.19 -24.19
CA THR A 152 -16.14 -22.15 -24.72
C THR A 152 -15.40 -23.35 -25.31
N PRO A 153 -15.70 -24.59 -24.87
CA PRO A 153 -15.35 -25.79 -25.63
C PRO A 153 -15.94 -25.72 -27.05
N ALA A 154 -15.40 -26.48 -28.00
CA ALA A 154 -16.07 -26.67 -29.28
C ALA A 154 -17.50 -27.18 -29.05
N ARG A 155 -18.49 -26.86 -29.91
CA ARG A 155 -19.88 -27.29 -29.74
C ARG A 155 -19.97 -28.80 -29.46
N GLY A 156 -20.52 -29.17 -28.31
CA GLY A 156 -20.64 -30.58 -27.88
C GLY A 156 -19.40 -31.15 -27.18
N GLY A 157 -18.31 -30.39 -27.03
CA GLY A 157 -17.12 -30.73 -26.29
C GLY A 157 -17.17 -30.30 -24.82
N ALA A 158 -16.12 -30.60 -24.07
CA ALA A 158 -16.01 -30.23 -22.66
C ALA A 158 -14.56 -29.97 -22.26
N ILE A 159 -14.38 -29.15 -21.22
CA ILE A 159 -13.09 -28.93 -20.55
C ILE A 159 -13.21 -29.44 -19.12
N LEU A 160 -12.28 -30.30 -18.71
CA LEU A 160 -12.18 -30.82 -17.36
C LEU A 160 -11.00 -30.17 -16.65
N LEU A 161 -11.24 -29.68 -15.44
CA LEU A 161 -10.18 -29.30 -14.51
C LEU A 161 -9.87 -30.51 -13.64
N ILE A 162 -8.63 -30.96 -13.69
CA ILE A 162 -8.13 -32.18 -13.05
C ILE A 162 -6.97 -31.82 -12.12
N GLU A 163 -7.15 -32.06 -10.83
CA GLU A 163 -6.15 -31.87 -9.79
C GLU A 163 -5.30 -33.13 -9.62
N GLY A 164 -4.03 -32.94 -9.24
CA GLY A 164 -3.10 -34.03 -8.88
C GLY A 164 -2.09 -34.43 -9.96
N MET A 165 -2.18 -33.86 -11.17
CA MET A 165 -1.14 -34.04 -12.19
C MET A 165 0.13 -33.29 -11.77
N SER A 166 1.29 -33.96 -11.81
CA SER A 166 2.57 -33.37 -11.41
C SER A 166 3.64 -33.40 -12.50
N CYS A 167 3.41 -34.09 -13.62
CA CYS A 167 4.33 -34.17 -14.75
C CYS A 167 3.63 -34.58 -16.06
N GLU A 168 4.38 -34.58 -17.16
CA GLU A 168 3.91 -35.02 -18.48
C GLU A 168 3.38 -36.47 -18.48
N GLY A 169 3.99 -37.35 -17.68
CA GLY A 169 3.52 -38.72 -17.51
C GLY A 169 2.11 -38.82 -16.92
N CYS A 170 1.74 -37.88 -16.03
CA CYS A 170 0.38 -37.79 -15.50
C CYS A 170 -0.63 -37.37 -16.58
N ALA A 171 -0.26 -36.42 -17.45
CA ALA A 171 -1.10 -36.00 -18.56
C ALA A 171 -1.35 -37.16 -19.55
N VAL A 172 -0.33 -37.96 -19.84
CA VAL A 172 -0.47 -39.18 -20.66
C VAL A 172 -1.40 -40.20 -20.00
N ALA A 173 -1.29 -40.42 -18.68
CA ALA A 173 -2.16 -41.34 -17.96
C ALA A 173 -3.63 -40.90 -17.99
N VAL A 174 -3.89 -39.61 -17.75
CA VAL A 174 -5.24 -39.01 -17.82
C VAL A 174 -5.81 -39.12 -19.23
N ARG A 175 -5.03 -38.78 -20.26
CA ARG A 175 -5.43 -38.92 -21.67
C ARG A 175 -5.83 -40.36 -21.99
N THR A 176 -4.97 -41.32 -21.64
CA THR A 176 -5.17 -42.74 -21.92
C THR A 176 -6.45 -43.25 -21.25
N ALA A 177 -6.72 -42.83 -20.01
CA ALA A 177 -7.91 -43.22 -19.29
C ALA A 177 -9.19 -42.68 -19.94
N LEU A 178 -9.18 -41.42 -20.40
CA LEU A 178 -10.30 -40.84 -21.14
C LEU A 178 -10.52 -41.55 -22.49
N GLU A 179 -9.45 -41.79 -23.25
CA GLU A 179 -9.51 -42.48 -24.54
C GLU A 179 -9.98 -43.94 -24.40
N SER A 180 -9.70 -44.60 -23.27
CA SER A 180 -10.20 -45.95 -22.96
C SER A 180 -11.73 -46.02 -22.82
N LEU A 181 -12.37 -44.89 -22.53
CA LEU A 181 -13.84 -44.76 -22.52
C LEU A 181 -14.40 -44.52 -23.93
N GLY A 182 -13.54 -44.41 -24.95
CA GLY A 182 -13.90 -44.06 -26.32
C GLY A 182 -13.98 -42.56 -26.59
N ILE A 183 -13.62 -41.72 -25.61
CA ILE A 183 -13.71 -40.26 -25.70
C ILE A 183 -12.58 -39.72 -26.57
N GLN A 184 -12.90 -38.81 -27.49
CA GLN A 184 -11.92 -38.10 -28.30
C GLN A 184 -11.34 -36.91 -27.53
N VAL A 185 -10.06 -37.00 -27.16
CA VAL A 185 -9.35 -35.99 -26.36
C VAL A 185 -8.48 -35.11 -27.26
N LYS A 186 -8.74 -33.81 -27.27
CA LYS A 186 -7.93 -32.82 -28.00
C LYS A 186 -6.56 -32.63 -27.35
N GLY A 187 -6.54 -32.53 -26.01
CA GLY A 187 -5.34 -32.20 -25.26
C GLY A 187 -5.51 -32.46 -23.77
N VAL A 188 -4.41 -32.80 -23.09
CA VAL A 188 -4.31 -32.77 -21.63
C VAL A 188 -3.03 -32.03 -21.29
N ASP A 189 -3.13 -31.00 -20.46
CA ASP A 189 -1.98 -30.20 -20.01
C ASP A 189 -1.86 -30.28 -18.49
N TRP A 190 -0.75 -30.85 -18.02
CA TRP A 190 -0.47 -30.99 -16.60
C TRP A 190 -0.13 -29.66 -15.93
N LYS A 191 0.33 -28.65 -16.69
CA LYS A 191 0.68 -27.34 -16.11
C LYS A 191 -0.55 -26.55 -15.70
N SER A 192 -1.57 -26.54 -16.57
CA SER A 192 -2.85 -25.89 -16.30
C SER A 192 -3.86 -26.78 -15.56
N GLY A 193 -3.65 -28.09 -15.55
CA GLY A 193 -4.62 -29.04 -15.01
C GLY A 193 -5.81 -29.28 -15.92
N LEU A 194 -5.73 -28.95 -17.21
CA LEU A 194 -6.86 -28.99 -18.14
C LEU A 194 -6.84 -30.22 -19.05
N ALA A 195 -7.99 -30.85 -19.24
CA ALA A 195 -8.23 -31.82 -20.30
C ALA A 195 -9.37 -31.34 -21.21
N GLU A 196 -9.07 -31.21 -22.51
CA GLU A 196 -10.02 -30.80 -23.54
C GLU A 196 -10.58 -32.02 -24.28
N ILE A 197 -11.90 -32.19 -24.22
CA ILE A 197 -12.66 -33.22 -24.92
C ILE A 197 -13.35 -32.61 -26.15
N LEU A 198 -13.23 -33.27 -27.30
CA LEU A 198 -13.82 -32.83 -28.57
C LEU A 198 -15.32 -33.08 -28.66
N ASP A 199 -15.80 -34.22 -28.14
CA ASP A 199 -17.21 -34.58 -28.14
C ASP A 199 -17.55 -35.36 -26.86
N MET A 200 -18.52 -34.86 -26.12
CA MET A 200 -19.04 -35.45 -24.89
C MET A 200 -20.45 -36.04 -25.10
N ARG A 201 -21.02 -35.95 -26.32
CA ARG A 201 -22.38 -36.44 -26.60
C ARG A 201 -22.46 -37.95 -26.38
N GLY A 202 -23.35 -38.36 -25.48
CA GLY A 202 -23.57 -39.77 -25.15
C GLY A 202 -22.65 -40.34 -24.06
N TYR A 203 -21.74 -39.54 -23.50
CA TYR A 203 -20.89 -39.96 -22.38
C TYR A 203 -21.48 -39.51 -21.04
N ASN A 204 -21.47 -40.42 -20.07
CA ASN A 204 -21.92 -40.16 -18.72
C ASN A 204 -20.79 -39.47 -17.92
N ILE A 205 -21.11 -38.33 -17.31
CA ILE A 205 -20.16 -37.50 -16.56
C ILE A 205 -19.62 -38.24 -15.32
N GLU A 206 -20.49 -38.96 -14.60
CA GLU A 206 -20.12 -39.71 -13.41
C GLU A 206 -19.06 -40.77 -13.75
N LYS A 207 -19.24 -41.49 -14.86
CA LYS A 207 -18.28 -42.51 -15.32
C LYS A 207 -16.91 -41.92 -15.67
N ILE A 208 -16.89 -40.72 -16.24
CA ILE A 208 -15.63 -40.00 -16.52
C ILE A 208 -14.93 -39.64 -15.21
N LYS A 209 -15.67 -39.11 -14.23
CA LYS A 209 -15.12 -38.80 -12.91
C LYS A 209 -14.56 -40.04 -12.22
N GLU A 210 -15.35 -41.13 -12.16
CA GLU A 210 -14.93 -42.40 -11.56
C GLU A 210 -13.64 -42.95 -12.18
N THR A 211 -13.52 -42.82 -13.51
CA THR A 211 -12.32 -43.30 -14.23
C THR A 211 -11.08 -42.48 -13.88
N ILE A 212 -11.21 -41.15 -13.83
CA ILE A 212 -10.10 -40.25 -13.48
C ILE A 212 -9.74 -40.35 -11.99
N GLU A 213 -10.73 -40.51 -11.12
CA GLU A 213 -10.52 -40.71 -9.69
C GLU A 213 -9.92 -42.09 -9.38
N GLY A 214 -10.30 -43.12 -10.14
CA GLY A 214 -9.75 -44.47 -10.01
C GLY A 214 -8.26 -44.58 -10.32
N ILE A 215 -7.70 -43.63 -11.09
CA ILE A 215 -6.25 -43.54 -11.37
C ILE A 215 -5.52 -42.53 -10.48
N GLY A 216 -6.20 -41.96 -9.47
CA GLY A 216 -5.58 -41.13 -8.43
C GLY A 216 -5.60 -39.62 -8.65
N TYR A 217 -6.40 -39.12 -9.59
CA TYR A 217 -6.60 -37.67 -9.80
C TYR A 217 -7.99 -37.23 -9.33
N ARG A 218 -8.29 -35.92 -9.31
CA ARG A 218 -9.62 -35.42 -8.95
C ARG A 218 -10.15 -34.47 -10.00
N VAL A 219 -11.38 -34.70 -10.47
CA VAL A 219 -12.05 -33.75 -11.38
C VAL A 219 -12.74 -32.66 -10.56
N SER A 220 -12.12 -31.48 -10.47
CA SER A 220 -12.64 -30.36 -9.67
C SER A 220 -13.76 -29.59 -10.37
N ARG A 221 -13.74 -29.53 -11.71
CA ARG A 221 -14.77 -28.85 -12.50
C ARG A 221 -14.90 -29.41 -13.90
N ILE A 222 -16.10 -29.36 -14.46
CA ILE A 222 -16.38 -29.67 -15.88
C ILE A 222 -17.11 -28.48 -16.48
N VAL A 223 -16.66 -28.03 -17.65
CA VAL A 223 -17.27 -26.96 -18.44
C VAL A 223 -17.65 -27.53 -19.79
N SER A 224 -18.94 -27.69 -20.05
CA SER A 224 -19.48 -28.21 -21.33
C SER A 224 -19.84 -27.06 -22.28
N GLY A 225 -19.70 -27.27 -23.59
CA GLY A 225 -19.99 -26.28 -24.64
C GLY A 225 -21.12 -26.65 -25.58
#